data_AF-A0A536FIT2-F1
#
_entry.id   AF-A0A536FIT2-F1
#
_cell.length_a   1.000
_cell.length_b   1.000
_cell.length_c   1.000
_cell.angle_alpha   90.00
_cell.angle_beta   90.00
_cell.angle_gamma   90.00
#
_symmetry.space_group_name_H-M   'P 1'
#
loop_
_entity.id
_entity.type
_entity.pdbx_description
1 polymer ?
#
loop_
_entity_poly.entity_id
_entity_poly.type
_entity_poly.pdbx_seq_one_letter_code
_entity_poly.pdbx_strand_id
1 'polypeptide(L)'
;MGSRSARMTRSPNRPAGCARRRRNAGRAAGRRPSERSAQRRRGSGPPPAATSRKRRPRGTAARRISATIRGVNALRAVCVGGGLGAPTVMAGLRRHTDDITGLIAVTDSGRSTGKVRIALDVPAPGDIRSALTVLAEGDPALVKLFSHRFATDKSEELNGMAFGNLFLAALTQQEGSFLRAVEEASRLLGIRGRVVPVTLYNTHLCAKLADGSVVEEEVNVRAPGKAPIERIYL
;
A
#
# COMPACT_ATOMS: atom_id res chain seq x y z
N MET A 1 -18.63 -54.20 52.05
CA MET A 1 -18.62 -52.84 52.63
C MET A 1 -18.48 -51.86 51.46
N GLY A 2 -19.58 -51.50 50.80
CA GLY A 2 -20.33 -50.23 51.03
C GLY A 2 -19.84 -49.18 50.03
N SER A 3 -20.42 -49.08 48.81
CA SER A 3 -21.51 -48.16 48.40
C SER A 3 -21.08 -46.67 48.49
N ARG A 4 -21.24 -45.76 47.51
CA ARG A 4 -22.31 -45.36 46.55
C ARG A 4 -21.62 -44.43 45.50
N SER A 5 -21.87 -44.37 44.18
CA SER A 5 -23.05 -44.13 43.32
C SER A 5 -23.88 -42.88 43.63
N ALA A 6 -23.89 -41.89 42.71
CA ALA A 6 -24.98 -40.98 42.30
C ALA A 6 -24.45 -39.57 41.95
N ARG A 7 -25.04 -38.72 41.09
CA ARG A 7 -25.86 -38.81 39.88
C ARG A 7 -26.05 -37.34 39.42
N MET A 8 -26.25 -37.15 38.12
CA MET A 8 -26.74 -35.96 37.40
C MET A 8 -27.69 -35.01 38.17
N THR A 9 -27.65 -33.69 37.86
CA THR A 9 -28.86 -32.88 37.54
C THR A 9 -28.55 -31.59 36.75
N ARG A 10 -29.59 -31.08 36.07
CA ARG A 10 -29.67 -30.17 34.91
C ARG A 10 -29.70 -28.65 35.25
N SER A 11 -29.35 -27.82 34.25
CA SER A 11 -29.85 -26.50 33.74
C SER A 11 -31.06 -25.77 34.40
N PRO A 12 -31.51 -24.54 34.00
CA PRO A 12 -30.91 -23.31 33.39
C PRO A 12 -31.46 -21.97 34.04
N ASN A 13 -31.36 -20.82 33.35
CA ASN A 13 -31.99 -19.46 33.54
C ASN A 13 -31.23 -18.44 34.43
N ARG A 14 -31.16 -17.12 34.15
CA ARG A 14 -31.93 -16.15 33.31
C ARG A 14 -31.14 -14.81 33.19
N PRO A 15 -31.56 -13.85 32.32
CA PRO A 15 -30.94 -12.54 32.11
C PRO A 15 -31.66 -11.38 32.85
N ALA A 16 -31.00 -10.23 33.00
CA ALA A 16 -31.57 -8.92 33.34
C ALA A 16 -31.02 -7.89 32.31
N GLY A 17 -31.76 -6.99 31.67
CA GLY A 17 -32.86 -6.12 32.13
C GLY A 17 -32.30 -4.69 32.27
N CYS A 18 -32.36 -3.84 31.23
CA CYS A 18 -33.39 -2.82 30.94
C CYS A 18 -33.28 -1.51 31.76
N ALA A 19 -33.04 -0.36 31.08
CA ALA A 19 -33.68 0.98 31.24
C ALA A 19 -32.75 2.09 30.68
N ARG A 20 -33.03 2.81 29.59
CA ARG A 20 -34.02 3.89 29.30
C ARG A 20 -33.76 5.28 29.96
N ARG A 21 -33.72 6.29 29.06
CA ARG A 21 -34.24 7.70 29.17
C ARG A 21 -33.35 8.71 29.90
N ARG A 22 -33.26 10.03 29.58
CA ARG A 22 -33.97 11.06 28.76
C ARG A 22 -32.91 12.13 28.35
N ARG A 23 -32.88 12.72 27.14
CA ARG A 23 -33.52 13.97 26.64
C ARG A 23 -33.54 15.20 27.58
N ASN A 24 -32.91 16.30 27.12
CA ASN A 24 -33.38 17.71 27.03
C ASN A 24 -32.30 18.52 26.27
N ALA A 25 -32.50 19.29 25.19
CA ALA A 25 -33.49 20.29 24.77
C ALA A 25 -33.31 21.70 25.39
N GLY A 26 -32.84 22.64 24.55
CA GLY A 26 -32.91 24.12 24.68
C GLY A 26 -32.16 24.74 23.48
N ARG A 27 -32.79 25.33 22.44
CA ARG A 27 -33.43 26.68 22.31
C ARG A 27 -32.47 27.80 22.78
N ALA A 28 -32.23 28.93 22.10
CA ALA A 28 -32.90 29.65 21.00
C ALA A 28 -31.90 30.67 20.35
N ALA A 29 -32.02 30.98 19.06
CA ALA A 29 -32.48 32.26 18.47
C ALA A 29 -31.50 33.46 18.47
N GLY A 30 -31.33 34.10 17.30
CA GLY A 30 -30.72 35.44 17.15
C GLY A 30 -30.46 35.81 15.70
N ARG A 31 -30.81 37.04 15.29
CA ARG A 31 -31.16 37.47 13.92
C ARG A 31 -30.01 38.14 13.12
N ARG A 32 -30.36 38.39 11.85
CA ARG A 32 -29.66 38.92 10.65
C ARG A 32 -29.34 40.46 10.66
N PRO A 33 -28.70 41.03 9.59
CA PRO A 33 -27.64 42.06 9.63
C PRO A 33 -28.04 43.47 9.15
N SER A 34 -27.10 44.43 9.16
CA SER A 34 -27.19 45.74 8.48
C SER A 34 -25.78 46.21 8.03
N GLU A 35 -25.54 46.40 6.72
CA GLU A 35 -25.49 47.69 5.98
C GLU A 35 -24.17 48.48 6.13
N ARG A 36 -23.33 48.51 5.07
CA ARG A 36 -23.19 49.56 4.02
C ARG A 36 -22.45 50.83 4.47
N SER A 37 -21.28 51.08 3.87
CA SER A 37 -20.76 52.38 3.38
C SER A 37 -19.28 52.18 2.98
N ALA A 38 -18.89 52.09 1.71
CA ALA A 38 -18.74 53.17 0.72
C ALA A 38 -17.83 54.32 1.20
N GLN A 39 -16.52 54.25 0.91
CA GLN A 39 -15.66 55.44 0.86
C GLN A 39 -14.71 55.36 -0.33
N ARG A 40 -14.90 56.34 -1.24
CA ARG A 40 -14.08 56.66 -2.40
C ARG A 40 -12.65 57.03 -2.00
N ARG A 41 -11.65 56.66 -2.82
CA ARG A 41 -10.48 57.51 -3.06
C ARG A 41 -10.09 57.47 -4.54
N ARG A 42 -10.15 58.64 -5.16
CA ARG A 42 -9.56 58.98 -6.46
C ARG A 42 -8.06 59.21 -6.23
N GLY A 43 -7.22 58.68 -7.11
CA GLY A 43 -5.79 58.94 -7.13
C GLY A 43 -5.30 58.86 -8.57
N SER A 44 -5.16 60.03 -9.19
CA SER A 44 -4.58 60.27 -10.51
C SER A 44 -3.05 60.08 -10.43
N GLY A 45 -2.53 59.07 -11.13
CA GLY A 45 -1.09 58.89 -11.38
C GLY A 45 -0.68 59.44 -12.76
N PRO A 46 0.53 59.99 -12.93
CA PRO A 46 1.04 60.52 -14.19
C PRO A 46 1.39 59.40 -15.20
N PRO A 47 1.48 59.70 -16.51
CA PRO A 47 1.57 58.69 -17.58
C PRO A 47 2.97 58.06 -17.67
N PRO A 48 3.10 56.80 -18.12
CA PRO A 48 4.41 56.19 -18.32
C PRO A 48 5.04 56.64 -19.65
N ALA A 49 6.31 57.03 -19.56
CA ALA A 49 7.17 57.40 -20.67
C ALA A 49 7.73 56.18 -21.42
N ALA A 50 7.84 56.36 -22.73
CA ALA A 50 8.83 55.84 -23.68
C ALA A 50 9.35 54.39 -23.55
N THR A 51 9.01 53.64 -24.60
CA THR A 51 9.60 52.40 -25.10
C THR A 51 11.13 52.32 -25.02
N SER A 52 11.65 51.39 -24.22
CA SER A 52 12.99 50.81 -24.40
C SER A 52 12.88 49.35 -24.84
N ARG A 53 13.34 49.08 -26.06
CA ARG A 53 13.51 47.73 -26.62
C ARG A 53 14.56 46.97 -25.80
N LYS A 54 14.13 46.15 -24.84
CA LYS A 54 15.02 45.14 -24.24
C LYS A 54 15.23 43.99 -25.22
N ARG A 55 16.49 43.86 -25.67
CA ARG A 55 17.03 42.75 -26.45
C ARG A 55 16.63 41.40 -25.87
N ARG A 56 16.03 40.53 -26.69
CA ARG A 56 15.85 39.10 -26.41
C ARG A 56 17.22 38.41 -26.34
N PRO A 57 17.55 37.62 -25.31
CA PRO A 57 18.69 36.73 -25.42
C PRO A 57 18.39 35.63 -26.44
N ARG A 58 19.32 35.45 -27.39
CA ARG A 58 19.38 34.31 -28.31
C ARG A 58 19.67 33.05 -27.50
N GLY A 59 18.62 32.32 -27.12
CA GLY A 59 18.70 30.97 -26.57
C GLY A 59 18.23 29.95 -27.61
N THR A 60 18.93 29.85 -28.73
CA THR A 60 18.66 28.87 -29.78
C THR A 60 19.42 27.58 -29.47
N ALA A 61 18.75 26.44 -29.70
CA ALA A 61 19.34 25.16 -30.11
C ALA A 61 19.66 24.04 -29.09
N ALA A 62 19.40 24.16 -27.78
CA ALA A 62 19.61 23.02 -26.86
C ALA A 62 18.34 22.19 -26.55
N ARG A 63 17.14 22.70 -26.83
CA ARG A 63 15.87 22.11 -26.34
C ARG A 63 15.01 21.39 -27.38
N ARG A 64 15.58 21.05 -28.55
CA ARG A 64 14.86 20.37 -29.65
C ARG A 64 15.44 19.03 -30.09
N ILE A 65 16.48 18.51 -29.43
CA ILE A 65 17.01 17.17 -29.73
C ILE A 65 16.26 16.07 -28.95
N SER A 66 15.68 16.37 -27.78
CA SER A 66 14.97 15.37 -26.96
C SER A 66 13.61 14.92 -27.53
N ALA A 67 13.04 15.65 -28.49
CA ALA A 67 11.73 15.31 -29.05
C ALA A 67 11.78 14.38 -30.28
N THR A 68 12.95 14.25 -30.93
CA THR A 68 13.06 13.58 -32.25
C THR A 68 13.55 12.13 -32.14
N ILE A 69 14.05 11.68 -30.99
CA ILE A 69 14.33 10.26 -30.71
C ILE A 69 13.12 9.66 -29.96
N ARG A 70 11.93 9.71 -30.57
CA ARG A 70 10.76 8.95 -30.12
C ARG A 70 10.30 7.97 -31.19
N GLY A 71 11.27 7.30 -31.81
CA GLY A 71 11.06 6.34 -32.90
C GLY A 71 11.93 5.09 -32.80
N VAL A 72 12.59 4.84 -31.67
CA VAL A 72 13.35 3.61 -31.43
C VAL A 72 12.60 2.87 -30.32
N ASN A 73 12.19 1.62 -30.57
CA ASN A 73 11.41 0.77 -29.65
C ASN A 73 11.66 1.14 -28.18
N ALA A 74 10.67 1.76 -27.55
CA ALA A 74 10.77 2.10 -26.13
C ALA A 74 11.05 0.80 -25.37
N LEU A 75 12.16 0.76 -24.63
CA LEU A 75 12.58 -0.41 -23.86
C LEU A 75 11.41 -0.87 -22.99
N ARG A 76 10.91 -2.08 -23.19
CA ARG A 76 9.90 -2.69 -22.31
C ARG A 76 10.60 -3.66 -21.39
N ALA A 77 10.46 -3.46 -20.09
CA ALA A 77 11.15 -4.26 -19.10
C ALA A 77 10.16 -5.01 -18.20
N VAL A 78 10.34 -6.32 -18.07
CA VAL A 78 9.60 -7.14 -17.12
C VAL A 78 10.57 -7.63 -16.05
N CYS A 79 10.32 -7.26 -14.80
CA CYS A 79 11.09 -7.70 -13.64
C CYS A 79 10.31 -8.82 -12.95
N VAL A 80 10.85 -10.05 -12.97
CA VAL A 80 10.26 -11.19 -12.28
C VAL A 80 11.03 -11.43 -10.99
N GLY A 81 10.34 -11.49 -9.85
CA GLY A 81 10.98 -11.79 -8.57
C GLY A 81 10.16 -11.31 -7.38
N GLY A 82 10.80 -11.13 -6.24
CA GLY A 82 10.19 -10.64 -5.01
C GLY A 82 11.21 -9.93 -4.14
N GLY A 83 10.92 -9.87 -2.84
CA GLY A 83 11.76 -9.22 -1.84
C GLY A 83 12.14 -7.79 -2.22
N LEU A 84 13.39 -7.43 -1.92
CA LEU A 84 13.95 -6.11 -2.26
C LEU A 84 14.59 -6.08 -3.65
N GLY A 85 14.97 -7.24 -4.21
CA GLY A 85 15.72 -7.31 -5.46
C GLY A 85 14.96 -6.77 -6.67
N ALA A 86 13.75 -7.30 -6.91
CA ALA A 86 12.93 -6.83 -8.03
C ALA A 86 12.59 -5.33 -7.91
N PRO A 87 12.14 -4.81 -6.74
CA PRO A 87 12.00 -3.37 -6.53
C PRO A 87 13.27 -2.56 -6.81
N THR A 88 14.45 -3.00 -6.34
CA THR A 88 15.71 -2.28 -6.61
C THR A 88 16.03 -2.20 -8.11
N VAL A 89 15.84 -3.30 -8.84
CA VAL A 89 16.06 -3.33 -10.30
C VAL A 89 15.08 -2.39 -11.01
N MET A 90 13.79 -2.45 -10.66
CA MET A 90 12.78 -1.54 -11.21
C MET A 90 13.12 -0.07 -10.95
N ALA A 91 13.59 0.28 -9.75
CA ALA A 91 14.01 1.63 -9.42
C ALA A 91 15.15 2.14 -10.32
N GLY A 92 16.12 1.28 -10.64
CA GLY A 92 17.20 1.60 -11.58
C GLY A 92 16.69 1.78 -13.02
N LEU A 93 15.79 0.90 -13.46
CA LEU A 93 15.21 0.92 -14.81
C LEU A 93 14.37 2.16 -15.10
N ARG A 94 13.81 2.83 -14.08
CA ARG A 94 13.06 4.09 -14.22
C ARG A 94 13.86 5.21 -14.91
N ARG A 95 15.20 5.11 -14.95
CA ARG A 95 16.07 6.05 -15.67
C ARG A 95 16.10 5.81 -17.18
N HIS A 96 15.61 4.66 -17.62
CA HIS A 96 15.74 4.17 -18.99
C HIS A 96 14.39 3.93 -19.67
N THR A 97 13.33 3.64 -18.91
CA THR A 97 11.98 3.45 -19.45
C THR A 97 10.90 3.67 -18.40
N ASP A 98 9.71 4.07 -18.85
CA ASP A 98 8.47 4.12 -18.07
C ASP A 98 7.62 2.83 -18.26
N ASP A 99 7.93 1.98 -19.25
CA ASP A 99 7.23 0.71 -19.52
C ASP A 99 7.87 -0.44 -18.75
N ILE A 100 7.72 -0.37 -17.41
CA ILE A 100 8.21 -1.36 -16.46
C ILE A 100 7.03 -2.15 -15.91
N THR A 101 7.11 -3.48 -15.97
CA THR A 101 6.17 -4.38 -15.31
C THR A 101 6.90 -5.23 -14.27
N GLY A 102 6.51 -5.13 -13.01
CA GLY A 102 6.94 -6.04 -11.96
C GLY A 102 5.99 -7.22 -11.85
N LEU A 103 6.48 -8.43 -12.15
CA LEU A 103 5.78 -9.68 -11.86
C LEU A 103 6.28 -10.21 -10.51
N ILE A 104 5.50 -9.99 -9.47
CA ILE A 104 5.95 -10.05 -8.09
C ILE A 104 5.46 -11.32 -7.38
N ALA A 105 6.39 -12.05 -6.78
CA ALA A 105 6.12 -13.19 -5.92
C ALA A 105 5.31 -12.76 -4.69
N VAL A 106 4.25 -13.51 -4.36
CA VAL A 106 3.36 -13.25 -3.20
C VAL A 106 3.40 -14.39 -2.18
N THR A 107 4.52 -15.11 -2.14
CA THR A 107 4.71 -16.31 -1.30
C THR A 107 5.29 -16.00 0.08
N ASP A 108 5.61 -14.73 0.37
CA ASP A 108 6.29 -14.33 1.61
C ASP A 108 5.51 -14.76 2.87
N SER A 109 6.20 -15.43 3.78
CA SER A 109 5.71 -15.84 5.10
C SER A 109 6.36 -15.03 6.23
N GLY A 110 7.00 -13.90 5.91
CA GLY A 110 7.71 -13.03 6.84
C GLY A 110 6.88 -12.51 8.03
N ARG A 111 7.58 -12.11 9.10
CA ARG A 111 7.05 -11.78 10.45
C ARG A 111 5.90 -10.76 10.48
N SER A 112 5.86 -9.78 9.56
CA SER A 112 4.75 -8.80 9.45
C SER A 112 3.68 -9.18 8.44
N THR A 113 4.02 -10.09 7.52
CA THR A 113 3.20 -10.47 6.37
C THR A 113 2.33 -11.69 6.70
N GLY A 114 2.86 -12.62 7.50
CA GLY A 114 2.14 -13.77 8.05
C GLY A 114 0.99 -13.39 8.99
N LYS A 115 1.16 -12.37 9.84
CA LYS A 115 0.09 -11.93 10.77
C LYS A 115 -1.16 -11.41 10.02
N VAL A 116 -0.95 -10.60 8.97
CA VAL A 116 -2.04 -10.08 8.12
C VAL A 116 -2.65 -11.18 7.26
N ARG A 117 -1.81 -12.06 6.70
CA ARG A 117 -2.24 -13.23 5.92
C ARG A 117 -3.13 -14.17 6.73
N ILE A 118 -2.77 -14.45 7.97
CA ILE A 118 -3.55 -15.30 8.90
C ILE A 118 -4.82 -14.59 9.36
N ALA A 119 -4.75 -13.29 9.68
CA ALA A 119 -5.91 -12.56 10.21
C ALA A 119 -6.97 -12.22 9.16
N LEU A 120 -6.59 -12.09 7.89
CA LEU A 120 -7.48 -11.54 6.83
C LEU A 120 -7.59 -12.42 5.57
N ASP A 121 -6.95 -13.59 5.54
CA ASP A 121 -6.93 -14.56 4.41
C ASP A 121 -6.55 -13.93 3.06
N VAL A 122 -5.54 -13.05 3.09
CA VAL A 122 -5.03 -12.35 1.89
C VAL A 122 -3.61 -12.80 1.55
N PRO A 123 -3.24 -12.90 0.26
CA PRO A 123 -1.86 -13.14 -0.16
C PRO A 123 -0.90 -12.13 0.46
N ALA A 124 0.31 -12.58 0.75
CA ALA A 124 1.31 -11.81 1.47
C ALA A 124 1.64 -10.47 0.78
N PRO A 125 1.22 -9.30 1.32
CA PRO A 125 1.30 -8.05 0.58
C PRO A 125 2.70 -7.39 0.58
N GLY A 126 3.69 -7.96 1.28
CA GLY A 126 4.97 -7.28 1.57
C GLY A 126 5.80 -6.93 0.32
N ASP A 127 5.93 -7.88 -0.60
CA ASP A 127 6.71 -7.70 -1.83
C ASP A 127 5.97 -6.80 -2.82
N ILE A 128 4.66 -6.99 -2.96
CA ILE A 128 3.78 -6.12 -3.76
C ILE A 128 3.83 -4.68 -3.25
N ARG A 129 3.73 -4.46 -1.94
CA ARG A 129 3.86 -3.14 -1.32
C ARG A 129 5.17 -2.48 -1.72
N SER A 130 6.28 -3.22 -1.62
CA SER A 130 7.62 -2.69 -1.91
C SER A 130 7.77 -2.34 -3.40
N ALA A 131 7.21 -3.16 -4.29
CA ALA A 131 7.14 -2.89 -5.73
C ALA A 131 6.32 -1.63 -6.04
N LEU A 132 5.13 -1.50 -5.44
CA LEU A 132 4.26 -0.33 -5.61
C LEU A 132 4.96 0.95 -5.13
N THR A 133 5.58 0.94 -3.95
CA THR A 133 6.32 2.08 -3.40
C THR A 133 7.40 2.57 -4.38
N VAL A 134 8.16 1.66 -4.99
CA VAL A 134 9.26 2.03 -5.89
C VAL A 134 8.77 2.71 -7.16
N LEU A 135 7.62 2.29 -7.69
CA LEU A 135 7.05 2.85 -8.91
C LEU A 135 6.14 4.06 -8.65
N ALA A 136 5.81 4.36 -7.38
CA ALA A 136 4.90 5.43 -7.01
C ALA A 136 5.45 6.83 -7.32
N GLU A 137 4.57 7.68 -7.85
CA GLU A 137 4.85 9.08 -8.17
C GLU A 137 3.71 10.04 -7.86
N GLY A 138 2.66 9.55 -7.20
CA GLY A 138 1.58 10.37 -6.68
C GLY A 138 2.02 11.25 -5.51
N ASP A 139 1.08 11.54 -4.62
CA ASP A 139 1.32 12.40 -3.46
C ASP A 139 2.49 11.87 -2.60
N PRO A 140 3.57 12.63 -2.40
CA PRO A 140 4.70 12.24 -1.55
C PRO A 140 4.30 11.87 -0.12
N ALA A 141 3.27 12.52 0.44
CA ALA A 141 2.75 12.20 1.76
C ALA A 141 2.13 10.79 1.78
N LEU A 142 1.36 10.44 0.74
CA LEU A 142 0.75 9.12 0.60
C LEU A 142 1.81 8.03 0.39
N VAL A 143 2.81 8.26 -0.46
CA VAL A 143 3.91 7.30 -0.69
C VAL A 143 4.71 7.05 0.59
N LYS A 144 4.97 8.12 1.36
CA LYS A 144 5.66 8.04 2.65
C LYS A 144 4.81 7.28 3.67
N LEU A 145 3.51 7.54 3.74
CA LEU A 145 2.58 6.82 4.61
C LEU A 145 2.50 5.34 4.23
N PHE A 146 2.41 5.01 2.94
CA PHE A 146 2.36 3.65 2.44
C PHE A 146 3.59 2.82 2.83
N SER A 147 4.75 3.48 2.89
CA SER A 147 6.03 2.89 3.29
C SER A 147 6.26 2.91 4.81
N HIS A 148 5.40 3.58 5.57
CA HIS A 148 5.56 3.72 7.02
C HIS A 148 5.47 2.38 7.73
N ARG A 149 6.36 2.16 8.69
CA ARG A 149 6.29 1.06 9.64
C ARG A 149 6.02 1.63 11.02
N PHE A 150 5.01 1.08 11.69
CA PHE A 150 4.70 1.46 13.05
C PHE A 150 5.85 1.07 13.97
N ALA A 151 6.18 1.95 14.92
CA ALA A 151 7.15 1.70 15.98
C ALA A 151 6.43 1.90 17.30
N THR A 152 6.17 0.81 18.02
CA THR A 152 5.46 0.85 19.30
C THR A 152 5.86 -0.32 20.19
N ASP A 153 6.03 -0.04 21.46
CA ASP A 153 6.23 -1.03 22.54
C ASP A 153 4.90 -1.53 23.13
N LYS A 154 3.77 -0.88 22.78
CA LYS A 154 2.44 -1.16 23.35
C LYS A 154 1.69 -2.30 22.66
N SER A 155 2.13 -2.70 21.46
CA SER A 155 1.52 -3.77 20.69
C SER A 155 2.57 -4.48 19.85
N GLU A 156 2.86 -5.72 20.19
CA GLU A 156 3.78 -6.58 19.42
C GLU A 156 3.23 -6.92 18.02
N GLU A 157 1.91 -6.85 17.85
CA GLU A 157 1.25 -7.07 16.57
C GLU A 157 1.47 -5.89 15.62
N LEU A 158 1.31 -4.66 16.12
CA LEU A 158 1.50 -3.45 15.32
C LEU A 158 2.98 -3.09 15.18
N ASN A 159 3.83 -3.42 16.13
CA ASN A 159 5.24 -3.06 16.06
C ASN A 159 5.93 -3.64 14.82
N GLY A 160 6.54 -2.79 14.01
CA GLY A 160 7.18 -3.15 12.73
C GLY A 160 6.21 -3.42 11.58
N MET A 161 4.89 -3.40 11.81
CA MET A 161 3.88 -3.56 10.77
C MET A 161 3.93 -2.38 9.81
N ALA A 162 3.94 -2.67 8.52
CA ALA A 162 3.87 -1.63 7.50
C ALA A 162 2.42 -1.22 7.26
N PHE A 163 2.14 0.09 7.26
CA PHE A 163 0.81 0.61 6.96
C PHE A 163 0.32 0.14 5.58
N GLY A 164 1.20 0.15 4.56
CA GLY A 164 0.84 -0.33 3.22
C GLY A 164 0.36 -1.79 3.17
N ASN A 165 0.78 -2.65 4.11
CA ASN A 165 0.25 -4.02 4.19
C ASN A 165 -1.21 -4.02 4.67
N LEU A 166 -1.53 -3.21 5.69
CA LEU A 166 -2.90 -3.06 6.19
C LEU A 166 -3.80 -2.44 5.12
N PHE A 167 -3.28 -1.43 4.41
CA PHE A 167 -3.99 -0.78 3.32
C PHE A 167 -4.35 -1.77 2.20
N LEU A 168 -3.39 -2.57 1.74
CA LEU A 168 -3.63 -3.59 0.71
C LEU A 168 -4.60 -4.67 1.19
N ALA A 169 -4.52 -5.08 2.45
CA ALA A 169 -5.44 -6.05 3.02
C ALA A 169 -6.88 -5.50 3.08
N ALA A 170 -7.05 -4.25 3.56
CA ALA A 170 -8.35 -3.59 3.59
C ALA A 170 -8.94 -3.41 2.19
N LEU A 171 -8.14 -2.99 1.21
CA LEU A 171 -8.58 -2.91 -0.19
C LEU A 171 -8.97 -4.29 -0.73
N THR A 172 -8.22 -5.34 -0.43
CA THR A 172 -8.53 -6.70 -0.88
C THR A 172 -9.88 -7.17 -0.34
N GLN A 173 -10.15 -6.89 0.93
CA GLN A 173 -11.44 -7.20 1.55
C GLN A 173 -12.59 -6.41 0.93
N GLN A 174 -12.37 -5.12 0.66
CA GLN A 174 -13.39 -4.26 0.04
C GLN A 174 -13.70 -4.68 -1.40
N GLU A 175 -12.67 -4.98 -2.20
CA GLU A 175 -12.81 -5.32 -3.62
C GLU A 175 -13.19 -6.79 -3.84
N GLY A 176 -13.02 -7.65 -2.83
CA GLY A 176 -13.18 -9.10 -2.93
C GLY A 176 -12.15 -9.77 -3.86
N SER A 177 -11.08 -9.06 -4.22
CA SER A 177 -10.06 -9.52 -5.17
C SER A 177 -8.72 -8.84 -4.88
N PHE A 178 -7.69 -9.66 -4.67
CA PHE A 178 -6.32 -9.17 -4.44
C PHE A 178 -5.79 -8.41 -5.66
N LEU A 179 -6.07 -8.89 -6.88
CA LEU A 179 -5.65 -8.20 -8.11
C LEU A 179 -6.24 -6.79 -8.19
N ARG A 180 -7.56 -6.67 -7.99
CA ARG A 180 -8.24 -5.37 -8.03
C ARG A 180 -7.73 -4.42 -6.95
N ALA A 181 -7.40 -4.94 -5.77
CA ALA A 181 -6.78 -4.13 -4.72
C ALA A 181 -5.39 -3.61 -5.12
N VAL A 182 -4.58 -4.40 -5.81
CA VAL A 182 -3.28 -3.96 -6.35
C VAL A 182 -3.47 -2.91 -7.45
N GLU A 183 -4.44 -3.09 -8.34
CA GLU A 183 -4.77 -2.11 -9.40
C GLU A 183 -5.24 -0.78 -8.79
N GLU A 184 -6.09 -0.83 -7.78
CA GLU A 184 -6.59 0.38 -7.10
C GLU A 184 -5.49 1.07 -6.29
N ALA A 185 -4.65 0.31 -5.58
CA ALA A 185 -3.47 0.86 -4.92
C ALA A 185 -2.51 1.50 -5.92
N SER A 186 -2.30 0.88 -7.08
CA SER A 186 -1.48 1.42 -8.19
C SER A 186 -2.01 2.78 -8.66
N ARG A 187 -3.34 2.89 -8.81
CA ARG A 187 -4.03 4.13 -9.19
C ARG A 187 -3.88 5.21 -8.13
N LEU A 188 -4.13 4.88 -6.86
CA LEU A 188 -4.06 5.82 -5.73
C LEU A 188 -2.63 6.34 -5.49
N LEU A 189 -1.63 5.48 -5.65
CA LEU A 189 -0.21 5.84 -5.53
C LEU A 189 0.36 6.51 -6.78
N GLY A 190 -0.41 6.58 -7.88
CA GLY A 190 0.02 7.16 -9.14
C GLY A 190 1.30 6.52 -9.66
N ILE A 191 1.37 5.18 -9.70
CA ILE A 191 2.60 4.50 -10.12
C ILE A 191 2.88 4.72 -11.61
N ARG A 192 4.17 4.85 -11.97
CA ARG A 192 4.65 4.73 -13.36
C ARG A 192 5.16 3.32 -13.62
N GLY A 193 4.34 2.52 -14.31
CA GLY A 193 4.60 1.12 -14.62
C GLY A 193 3.42 0.25 -14.20
N ARG A 194 3.65 -1.07 -14.09
CA ARG A 194 2.64 -2.05 -13.64
C ARG A 194 3.23 -2.95 -12.57
N VAL A 195 2.42 -3.33 -11.59
CA VAL A 195 2.75 -4.36 -10.59
C VAL A 195 1.68 -5.43 -10.68
N VAL A 196 2.09 -6.67 -10.92
CA VAL A 196 1.20 -7.82 -11.11
C VAL A 196 1.67 -8.94 -10.18
N PRO A 197 0.79 -9.53 -9.37
CA PRO A 197 1.15 -10.70 -8.57
C PRO A 197 1.29 -11.95 -9.46
N VAL A 198 2.25 -12.82 -9.13
CA VAL A 198 2.46 -14.11 -9.85
C VAL A 198 1.29 -15.08 -9.70
N THR A 199 0.52 -14.97 -8.61
CA THR A 199 -0.65 -15.80 -8.33
C THR A 199 -1.71 -14.96 -7.63
N LEU A 200 -2.97 -15.31 -7.86
CA LEU A 200 -4.13 -14.72 -7.18
C LEU A 200 -4.54 -15.51 -5.93
N TYR A 201 -3.99 -16.72 -5.79
CA TYR A 201 -4.33 -17.64 -4.72
C TYR A 201 -3.37 -17.48 -3.54
N ASN A 202 -3.85 -17.83 -2.36
CA ASN A 202 -3.02 -17.99 -1.18
C ASN A 202 -2.16 -19.26 -1.38
N THR A 203 -0.86 -19.09 -1.69
CA THR A 203 0.03 -20.20 -2.07
C THR A 203 1.29 -20.21 -1.22
N HIS A 204 1.77 -21.40 -0.85
CA HIS A 204 2.94 -21.57 0.01
C HIS A 204 4.09 -22.15 -0.78
N LEU A 205 5.30 -21.67 -0.51
CA LEU A 205 6.50 -22.24 -1.12
C LEU A 205 6.82 -23.56 -0.43
N CYS A 206 6.93 -24.62 -1.21
CA CYS A 206 7.32 -25.95 -0.76
C CYS A 206 8.67 -26.33 -1.37
N ALA A 207 9.51 -27.02 -0.61
CA ALA A 207 10.77 -27.57 -1.10
C ALA A 207 10.90 -29.05 -0.74
N LYS A 208 11.25 -29.86 -1.73
CA LYS A 208 11.76 -31.22 -1.51
C LYS A 208 13.27 -31.13 -1.32
N LEU A 209 13.78 -31.75 -0.26
CA LEU A 209 15.20 -31.76 0.08
C LEU A 209 15.87 -33.05 -0.42
N ALA A 210 17.19 -33.02 -0.52
CA ALA A 210 17.99 -34.13 -1.03
C ALA A 210 17.90 -35.41 -0.17
N ASP A 211 17.49 -35.31 1.10
CA ASP A 211 17.23 -36.44 1.99
C ASP A 211 15.81 -37.02 1.84
N GLY A 212 15.01 -36.49 0.91
CA GLY A 212 13.64 -36.88 0.65
C GLY A 212 12.59 -36.18 1.51
N SER A 213 12.98 -35.41 2.52
CA SER A 213 12.05 -34.64 3.35
C SER A 213 11.44 -33.46 2.58
N VAL A 214 10.27 -33.00 3.05
CA VAL A 214 9.56 -31.84 2.50
C VAL A 214 9.45 -30.77 3.56
N VAL A 215 9.74 -29.54 3.17
CA VAL A 215 9.52 -28.34 3.99
C VAL A 215 8.54 -27.41 3.29
N GLU A 216 7.57 -26.90 4.05
CA GLU A 216 6.53 -25.98 3.58
C GLU A 216 6.73 -24.62 4.23
N GLU A 217 6.22 -23.56 3.60
CA GLU A 217 6.42 -22.15 3.95
C GLU A 217 7.82 -21.63 3.64
N GLU A 218 7.88 -20.44 3.04
CA GLU A 218 9.16 -19.80 2.71
C GLU A 218 10.09 -19.67 3.93
N VAL A 219 9.55 -19.38 5.12
CA VAL A 219 10.33 -19.25 6.35
C VAL A 219 11.07 -20.53 6.74
N ASN A 220 10.50 -21.70 6.45
CA ASN A 220 11.14 -22.99 6.70
C ASN A 220 12.04 -23.39 5.52
N VAL A 221 11.62 -23.08 4.29
CA VAL A 221 12.43 -23.28 3.08
C VAL A 221 13.73 -22.47 3.12
N ARG A 222 13.79 -21.34 3.82
CA ARG A 222 15.03 -20.56 4.03
C ARG A 222 15.78 -20.89 5.32
N ALA A 223 15.21 -21.71 6.21
CA ALA A 223 15.80 -21.99 7.51
C ALA A 223 17.16 -22.70 7.35
N PRO A 224 18.18 -22.34 8.14
CA PRO A 224 19.47 -23.03 8.12
C PRO A 224 19.37 -24.42 8.76
N GLY A 225 20.39 -25.27 8.54
CA GLY A 225 20.50 -26.57 9.21
C GLY A 225 19.67 -27.70 8.61
N LYS A 226 19.14 -27.52 7.39
CA LYS A 226 18.40 -28.55 6.64
C LYS A 226 19.22 -29.07 5.46
N ALA A 227 18.83 -30.23 4.93
CA ALA A 227 19.44 -30.80 3.74
C ALA A 227 19.33 -29.85 2.51
N PRO A 228 20.23 -29.99 1.52
CA PRO A 228 20.16 -29.20 0.28
C PRO A 228 18.81 -29.28 -0.41
N ILE A 229 18.37 -28.18 -1.02
CA ILE A 229 17.12 -28.14 -1.79
C ILE A 229 17.31 -28.92 -3.09
N GLU A 230 16.48 -29.93 -3.33
CA GLU A 230 16.42 -30.67 -4.60
C GLU A 230 15.55 -29.92 -5.60
N ARG A 231 14.34 -29.52 -5.19
CA ARG A 231 13.41 -28.73 -6.02
C ARG A 231 12.43 -27.92 -5.18
N ILE A 232 11.93 -26.83 -5.75
CA ILE A 232 10.86 -25.99 -5.19
C ILE A 232 9.57 -26.11 -6.01
N TYR A 233 8.43 -25.92 -5.36
CA TYR A 233 7.11 -25.90 -5.98
C TYR A 233 6.13 -25.07 -5.14
N LEU A 234 4.96 -24.81 -5.70
CA LEU A 234 3.85 -24.06 -5.12
C LEU A 234 2.64 -24.96 -4.91
#